data_AF-A0AAW9IGU9-F1
#
_entry.id   AF-A0AAW9IGU9-F1
#
_cell.length_a   1.000
_cell.length_b   1.000
_cell.length_c   1.000
_cell.angle_alpha   90.00
_cell.angle_beta   90.00
_cell.angle_gamma   90.00
#
_symmetry.space_group_name_H-M   'P 1'
#
loop_
_entity.id
_entity.type
_entity.pdbx_description
1 polymer ?
#
loop_
_entity_poly.entity_id
_entity_poly.type
_entity_poly.pdbx_seq_one_letter_code
_entity_poly.pdbx_strand_id
1 'polypeptide(L)' 'HIEGHDVKEISLVGGTCCLTGIEEIIQKQTGIYTHKPQNPMFVTPLGIALSCTKEIIE' A
#
# COMPACT_ATOMS: atom_id res chain seq x y z
N HIS A 1 -12.68 -10.50 7.38
CA HIS A 1 -11.96 -9.32 7.91
C HIS A 1 -12.36 -8.00 7.25
N ILE A 2 -12.63 -7.96 5.94
CA ILE A 2 -13.12 -6.72 5.26
C ILE A 2 -14.60 -6.78 4.84
N GLU A 3 -15.30 -7.85 5.19
CA GLU A 3 -16.72 -8.03 4.88
C GLU A 3 -17.57 -6.98 5.62
N GLY A 4 -18.48 -6.33 4.90
CA GLY A 4 -19.31 -5.24 5.43
C GLY A 4 -18.66 -3.84 5.39
N HIS A 5 -17.42 -3.72 4.90
CA HIS A 5 -16.77 -2.43 4.67
C HIS A 5 -16.81 -2.05 3.18
N ASP A 6 -17.05 -0.78 2.89
CA ASP A 6 -16.89 -0.22 1.53
C ASP A 6 -15.40 -0.01 1.20
N VAL A 7 -14.74 -1.09 0.79
CA VAL A 7 -13.32 -1.07 0.42
C VAL A 7 -13.19 -0.84 -1.09
N LYS A 8 -12.71 0.35 -1.46
CA LYS A 8 -12.54 0.74 -2.87
C LYS A 8 -11.30 0.16 -3.52
N GLU A 9 -10.22 0.05 -2.76
CA GLU A 9 -8.92 -0.40 -3.28
C GLU A 9 -8.03 -1.00 -2.19
N ILE A 10 -7.01 -1.77 -2.62
CA ILE A 10 -5.98 -2.37 -1.79
C ILE A 10 -4.61 -1.89 -2.27
N SER A 11 -3.84 -1.25 -1.39
CA SER A 11 -2.45 -0.87 -1.64
C SER A 11 -1.49 -1.87 -0.99
N LEU A 12 -0.70 -2.58 -1.79
CA LEU A 12 0.29 -3.55 -1.33
C LEU A 12 1.63 -2.86 -1.02
N VAL A 13 2.14 -3.05 0.20
CA VAL A 13 3.36 -2.40 0.69
C VAL A 13 4.28 -3.42 1.38
N GLY A 14 5.54 -3.05 1.60
CA GLY A 14 6.57 -3.92 2.18
C GLY A 14 7.41 -4.67 1.13
N GLY A 15 8.48 -5.32 1.58
CA GLY A 15 9.47 -5.94 0.69
C GLY A 15 8.91 -7.10 -0.15
N THR A 16 8.01 -7.91 0.40
CA THR A 16 7.40 -9.04 -0.32
C THR A 16 6.60 -8.59 -1.55
N CYS A 17 6.02 -7.40 -1.48
CA CYS A 17 5.22 -6.82 -2.58
C CYS A 17 6.08 -6.40 -3.78
N CYS A 18 7.42 -6.40 -3.67
CA CYS A 18 8.32 -6.25 -4.80
C CYS A 18 8.23 -7.42 -5.80
N LEU A 19 7.62 -8.55 -5.42
CA LEU A 19 7.34 -9.64 -6.36
C LEU A 19 6.41 -9.16 -7.48
N THR A 20 6.87 -9.25 -8.73
CA THR A 20 6.11 -8.84 -9.91
C THR A 20 4.82 -9.64 -10.05
N GLY A 21 3.70 -8.96 -10.32
CA GLY A 21 2.40 -9.58 -10.57
C GLY A 21 1.62 -10.03 -9.32
N ILE A 22 2.15 -9.83 -8.10
CA ILE A 22 1.44 -10.19 -6.86
C ILE A 22 0.11 -9.43 -6.72
N GLU A 23 0.06 -8.18 -7.19
CA GLU A 23 -1.12 -7.34 -7.23
C GLU A 23 -2.27 -7.96 -8.05
N GLU A 24 -1.97 -8.63 -9.17
CA GLU A 24 -2.96 -9.30 -10.00
C GLU A 24 -3.55 -10.52 -9.29
N ILE A 25 -2.71 -11.28 -8.58
CA ILE A 25 -3.14 -12.44 -7.80
C ILE A 25 -4.07 -11.99 -6.68
N ILE A 26 -3.69 -10.97 -5.92
CA ILE A 26 -4.52 -10.45 -4.82
C ILE A 26 -5.82 -9.85 -5.35
N GLN A 27 -5.79 -9.08 -6.44
CA GLN A 27 -6.99 -8.56 -7.09
C GLN A 27 -7.93 -9.68 -7.55
N LYS A 28 -7.39 -10.76 -8.14
CA LYS A 28 -8.19 -11.91 -8.56
C LYS A 28 -8.86 -12.63 -7.39
N GLN A 29 -8.17 -12.75 -6.25
CA GLN A 29 -8.71 -13.43 -5.06
C GLN A 29 -9.75 -12.58 -4.32
N THR A 30 -9.55 -11.26 -4.28
CA THR A 30 -10.40 -10.34 -3.51
C THR A 30 -11.52 -9.72 -4.33
N GLY A 31 -11.38 -9.66 -5.65
CA GLY A 31 -12.26 -8.90 -6.55
C GLY A 31 -12.12 -7.38 -6.41
N ILE A 32 -11.18 -6.89 -5.60
CA ILE A 32 -10.99 -5.46 -5.29
C ILE A 32 -9.78 -4.94 -6.05
N TYR A 33 -9.90 -3.73 -6.60
CA TYR A 33 -8.78 -3.07 -7.28
C TYR A 33 -7.55 -3.07 -6.38
N THR A 34 -6.46 -3.66 -6.85
CA THR A 34 -5.24 -3.83 -6.07
C THR A 34 -4.06 -3.27 -6.84
N HIS A 35 -3.26 -2.48 -6.17
CA HIS A 35 -2.08 -1.86 -6.75
C HIS A 35 -0.92 -1.85 -5.75
N LYS A 36 0.28 -1.59 -6.24
CA LYS A 36 1.45 -1.30 -5.41
C LYS A 36 2.14 -0.03 -5.91
N PRO A 37 2.66 0.82 -5.01
CA PRO A 37 3.48 1.95 -5.41
C PRO A 37 4.78 1.46 -6.05
N GLN A 38 5.47 2.34 -6.77
CA GLN A 38 6.71 1.99 -7.48
C GLN A 38 7.79 1.41 -6.54
N ASN A 39 7.85 1.87 -5.28
CA ASN A 39 8.79 1.39 -4.28
C ASN A 39 8.05 0.97 -3.00
N PRO A 40 7.43 -0.22 -2.97
CA PRO A 40 6.56 -0.63 -1.85
C PRO A 40 7.30 -0.81 -0.53
N MET A 41 8.62 -1.04 -0.55
CA MET A 41 9.42 -1.18 0.68
C MET A 41 9.59 0.12 1.46
N PHE A 42 9.44 1.29 0.83
CA PHE A 42 9.74 2.58 1.46
C PHE A 42 8.53 3.30 2.03
N VAL A 43 7.33 2.72 1.98
CA VAL A 43 6.11 3.42 2.41
C VAL A 43 6.18 3.85 3.89
N THR A 44 6.65 2.97 4.78
CA THR A 44 6.82 3.29 6.21
C THR A 44 7.88 4.37 6.46
N PRO A 45 9.15 4.25 6.01
CA PRO A 45 10.15 5.29 6.24
C PRO A 45 9.78 6.63 5.58
N LEU A 46 9.12 6.62 4.42
CA LEU A 46 8.62 7.86 3.79
C LEU A 46 7.49 8.50 4.62
N GLY A 47 6.59 7.71 5.20
CA GLY A 47 5.56 8.21 6.10
C GLY A 47 6.15 8.88 7.34
N ILE A 48 7.18 8.27 7.95
CA ILE A 48 7.92 8.86 9.08
C ILE A 48 8.58 10.17 8.65
N ALA A 49 9.31 10.17 7.53
CA ALA A 49 9.99 11.36 7.04
C ALA A 49 9.00 12.51 6.75
N LEU A 50 7.84 12.21 6.17
CA LEU A 50 6.79 13.18 5.91
C LEU A 50 6.21 13.77 7.21
N SER A 51 5.98 12.94 8.23
CA SER A 51 5.50 13.40 9.54
C SER A 51 6.48 14.37 10.19
N CYS A 52 7.77 14.01 10.23
CA CYS A 52 8.81 14.88 10.80
C CYS A 52 9.02 16.16 9.97
N THR A 53 8.82 16.11 8.64
CA THR A 53 8.93 17.33 7.81
C THR A 53 7.81 18.31 8.11
N LYS A 54 6.59 17.85 8.37
CA LYS A 54 5.47 18.72 8.78
C LYS A 54 5.75 19.41 10.12
N GLU A 55 6.31 18.68 11.09
CA GLU A 55 6.73 19.22 12.39
C GLU A 55 7.83 20.29 12.29
N ILE A 56 8.58 20.34 11.18
CA ILE A 56 9.65 21.33 10.95
C ILE A 56 9.13 22.58 10.21
N ILE A 57 8.04 22.46 9.45
CA ILE A 57 7.49 23.55 8.63
C ILE A 57 6.35 24.30 9.34
N GLU A 58 5.66 23.65 10.29
CA GLU A 58 4.78 24.30 11.27
C GLU A 58 5.58 25.01 12.37
#